data_AF-A0A7C5Q2V4-F1
#
_entry.id   AF-A0A7C5Q2V4-F1
#
_cell.length_a   1.000
_cell.length_b   1.000
_cell.length_c   1.000
_cell.angle_alpha   90.00
_cell.angle_beta   90.00
_cell.angle_gamma   90.00
#
_symmetry.space_group_name_H-M   'P 1'
#
loop_
_entity.id
_entity.type
_entity.pdbx_description
1 polymer ?
#
loop_
_entity_poly.entity_id
_entity_poly.type
_entity_poly.pdbx_seq_one_letter_code
_entity_poly.pdbx_strand_id
1 'polypeptide(L)'
;MKKVLLGATCALAMAAASTTGAVAAKKQFISIGTGGVTGVYYPTGGAICRLVNKDRKKTGIRCSVESTGGSIYNINTVRSGELEFGVAQSDWQYHAYHGTSKFK
;
A
#
# COMPACT_ATOMS: atom_id res chain seq x y z
N MET A 1 7.21 -51.97 -32.91
CA MET A 1 7.90 -50.67 -32.72
C MET A 1 7.05 -49.46 -33.16
N LYS A 2 5.71 -49.50 -33.05
CA LYS A 2 4.81 -48.37 -33.42
C LYS A 2 4.04 -47.77 -32.24
N LYS A 3 4.11 -48.37 -31.04
CA LYS A 3 3.40 -47.92 -29.82
C LYS A 3 4.21 -46.94 -28.96
N VAL A 4 5.51 -46.77 -29.24
CA VAL A 4 6.40 -45.88 -28.47
C VAL A 4 6.38 -44.44 -28.99
N LEU A 5 5.96 -44.21 -30.24
CA LEU A 5 5.90 -42.88 -30.83
C LEU A 5 4.71 -42.03 -30.34
N LEU A 6 3.66 -42.64 -29.78
CA LEU A 6 2.46 -41.93 -29.32
C LEU A 6 2.58 -41.36 -27.89
N GLY A 7 3.51 -41.89 -27.08
CA GLY A 7 3.72 -41.43 -25.70
C GLY A 7 4.62 -40.20 -25.58
N ALA A 8 5.50 -39.97 -26.57
CA ALA A 8 6.46 -38.87 -26.55
C ALA A 8 5.81 -37.52 -26.89
N THR A 9 4.71 -37.50 -27.65
CA THR A 9 4.01 -36.26 -28.05
C THR A 9 3.13 -35.68 -26.95
N CYS A 10 2.56 -36.50 -26.06
CA CYS A 10 1.80 -36.00 -24.90
C CYS A 10 2.70 -35.39 -23.80
N ALA A 11 3.93 -35.89 -23.64
CA ALA A 11 4.87 -35.39 -22.64
C ALA A 11 5.42 -33.99 -23.00
N LEU A 12 5.61 -33.70 -24.29
CA LEU A 12 6.04 -32.36 -24.73
C LEU A 12 4.92 -31.31 -24.63
N ALA A 13 3.64 -31.70 -24.73
CA ALA A 13 2.52 -30.78 -24.60
C ALA A 13 2.32 -30.30 -23.14
N MET A 14 2.63 -31.14 -22.14
CA MET A 14 2.56 -30.78 -20.72
C MET A 14 3.77 -29.95 -20.23
N ALA A 15 4.90 -30.02 -20.93
CA ALA A 15 6.08 -29.20 -20.61
C ALA A 15 5.99 -27.75 -21.13
N ALA A 16 5.11 -27.49 -22.12
CA ALA A 16 4.91 -26.15 -22.69
C ALA A 16 3.86 -25.30 -21.94
N ALA A 17 3.12 -25.88 -21.00
CA ALA A 17 2.03 -25.20 -20.28
C ALA A 17 2.45 -24.53 -18.96
N SER A 18 3.73 -24.63 -18.55
CA SER A 18 4.18 -24.23 -17.21
C SER A 18 4.87 -22.87 -17.11
N THR A 19 4.97 -22.10 -18.21
CA THR A 19 5.74 -20.83 -18.22
C THR A 19 4.92 -19.55 -18.27
N THR A 20 3.58 -19.61 -18.28
CA THR A 20 2.76 -18.40 -18.08
C THR A 20 2.64 -18.10 -16.59
N GLY A 21 3.72 -17.60 -15.99
CA GLY A 21 3.66 -16.94 -14.69
C GLY A 21 2.72 -15.75 -14.80
N ALA A 22 1.48 -15.91 -14.35
CA ALA A 22 0.54 -14.81 -14.25
C ALA A 22 1.16 -13.75 -13.33
N VAL A 23 1.58 -12.63 -13.92
CA VAL A 23 2.02 -11.45 -13.16
C VAL A 23 0.77 -10.91 -12.46
N ALA A 24 0.49 -11.43 -11.27
CA ALA A 24 -0.54 -10.89 -10.42
C ALA A 24 -0.13 -9.45 -10.10
N ALA A 25 -0.87 -8.48 -10.65
CA ALA A 25 -0.67 -7.07 -10.34
C ALA A 25 -0.69 -6.91 -8.82
N LYS A 26 0.48 -6.63 -8.23
CA LYS A 26 0.67 -6.56 -6.78
C LYS A 26 -0.20 -5.42 -6.26
N LYS A 27 -1.31 -5.77 -5.60
CA LYS A 27 -2.16 -4.78 -4.92
C LYS A 27 -1.34 -4.17 -3.78
N GLN A 28 -1.11 -2.87 -3.85
CA GLN A 28 -0.43 -2.15 -2.78
C GLN A 28 -1.48 -1.57 -1.85
N PHE A 29 -1.34 -1.83 -0.55
CA PHE A 29 -2.18 -1.25 0.48
C PHE A 29 -1.41 -0.11 1.11
N ILE A 30 -2.05 1.04 1.26
CA ILE A 30 -1.50 2.19 1.98
C ILE A 30 -2.52 2.63 3.02
N SER A 31 -2.05 3.06 4.19
CA SER A 31 -2.89 3.74 5.17
C SER A 31 -2.37 5.15 5.47
N ILE A 32 -3.31 6.06 5.69
CA ILE A 32 -3.04 7.45 6.07
C ILE A 32 -3.41 7.62 7.54
N GLY A 33 -2.42 7.89 8.39
CA GLY A 33 -2.64 8.34 9.76
C GLY A 33 -3.30 9.71 9.77
N THR A 34 -4.39 9.87 10.51
CA THR A 34 -5.18 11.11 10.51
C THR A 34 -5.16 11.78 11.89
N GLY A 35 -6.28 11.82 12.58
CA GLY A 35 -6.47 12.32 13.94
C GLY A 35 -7.75 11.73 14.49
N GLY A 36 -8.32 12.31 15.54
CA GLY A 36 -9.62 11.87 16.05
C GLY A 36 -10.73 11.97 14.98
N VAL A 37 -11.69 11.06 15.01
CA VAL A 37 -12.79 10.97 14.01
C VAL A 37 -13.66 12.23 13.92
N THR A 38 -13.66 13.06 14.96
CA THR A 38 -14.36 14.36 15.01
C THR A 38 -13.51 15.53 14.54
N GLY A 39 -12.21 15.33 14.33
CA GLY A 39 -11.28 16.35 13.85
C GLY A 39 -11.27 16.45 12.34
N VAL A 40 -10.52 17.43 11.81
CA VAL A 40 -10.47 17.71 10.37
C VAL A 40 -9.61 16.73 9.57
N TYR A 41 -8.61 16.10 10.19
CA TYR A 41 -7.71 15.19 9.48
C TYR A 41 -8.40 13.93 8.99
N TYR A 42 -9.35 13.41 9.77
CA TYR A 42 -10.07 12.18 9.45
C TYR A 42 -10.86 12.29 8.13
N PRO A 43 -11.77 13.28 7.94
CA PRO A 43 -12.45 13.47 6.66
C PRO A 43 -11.49 13.89 5.53
N THR A 44 -10.42 14.64 5.81
CA THR A 44 -9.40 14.99 4.80
C THR A 44 -8.71 13.75 4.25
N GLY A 45 -8.21 12.87 5.12
CA GLY A 45 -7.62 11.59 4.71
C GLY A 45 -8.63 10.72 3.95
N GLY A 46 -9.89 10.70 4.41
CA GLY A 46 -10.96 9.94 3.77
C GLY A 46 -11.26 10.43 2.35
N ALA A 47 -11.23 11.75 2.11
CA ALA A 47 -11.37 12.33 0.79
C ALA A 47 -10.18 11.97 -0.12
N ILE A 48 -8.95 12.04 0.39
CA ILE A 48 -7.74 11.62 -0.35
C ILE A 48 -7.84 10.13 -0.73
N CYS A 49 -8.12 9.25 0.23
CA CYS A 49 -8.26 7.83 -0.06
C CYS A 49 -9.40 7.52 -1.03
N ARG A 50 -10.50 8.30 -1.02
CA ARG A 50 -11.58 8.16 -2.00
C ARG A 50 -11.06 8.41 -3.43
N LEU A 51 -10.25 9.44 -3.62
CA LEU A 51 -9.64 9.75 -4.92
C LEU A 51 -8.64 8.66 -5.34
N VAL A 52 -7.74 8.25 -4.44
CA VAL A 52 -6.78 7.16 -4.72
C VAL A 52 -7.51 5.86 -5.11
N ASN A 53 -8.56 5.51 -4.37
CA ASN A 53 -9.35 4.30 -4.63
C ASN A 53 -10.15 4.40 -5.94
N LYS A 54 -10.53 5.60 -6.39
CA LYS A 54 -11.19 5.81 -7.69
C LYS A 54 -10.29 5.39 -8.85
N ASP A 55 -8.99 5.69 -8.74
CA ASP A 55 -7.98 5.31 -9.75
C ASP A 55 -7.29 3.96 -9.48
N ARG A 56 -7.73 3.19 -8.47
CA ARG A 56 -7.16 1.89 -8.08
C ARG A 56 -6.96 0.91 -9.24
N LYS A 57 -7.87 0.90 -10.23
CA LYS A 57 -7.73 0.00 -11.40
C LYS A 57 -6.49 0.32 -12.23
N LYS A 58 -6.05 1.58 -12.24
CA LYS A 58 -4.87 2.06 -12.96
C LYS A 58 -3.62 1.96 -12.09
N THR A 59 -3.73 2.33 -10.81
CA THR A 59 -2.58 2.43 -9.90
C THR A 59 -2.26 1.14 -9.16
N GLY A 60 -3.24 0.23 -8.99
CA GLY A 60 -3.12 -0.94 -8.13
C GLY A 60 -3.16 -0.64 -6.63
N ILE A 61 -3.37 0.62 -6.23
CA ILE A 61 -3.29 1.08 -4.84
C ILE A 61 -4.68 1.06 -4.18
N ARG A 62 -4.78 0.44 -3.01
CA ARG A 62 -5.92 0.52 -2.10
C ARG A 62 -5.54 1.36 -0.89
N CYS A 63 -6.33 2.39 -0.61
CA CYS A 63 -6.10 3.35 0.46
C CYS A 63 -7.14 3.22 1.57
N SER A 64 -6.70 3.27 2.82
CA SER A 64 -7.52 3.43 4.03
C SER A 64 -6.98 4.56 4.92
N VAL A 65 -7.75 4.92 5.93
CA VAL A 65 -7.36 5.92 6.94
C VAL A 65 -7.40 5.29 8.31
N GLU A 66 -6.47 5.69 9.18
CA GLU A 66 -6.48 5.34 10.59
C GLU A 66 -6.80 6.57 11.44
N SER A 67 -7.71 6.40 12.41
CA SER A 67 -7.90 7.39 13.47
C SER A 67 -6.70 7.31 14.42
N THR A 68 -6.05 8.43 14.68
CA THR A 68 -4.81 8.47 15.48
C THR A 68 -4.82 9.60 16.50
N GLY A 69 -3.73 9.71 17.28
CA GLY A 69 -3.48 10.83 18.17
C GLY A 69 -3.06 12.15 17.47
N GLY A 70 -2.95 12.19 16.14
CA GLY A 70 -2.56 13.38 15.37
C GLY A 70 -1.07 13.44 14.98
N SER A 71 -0.55 14.64 14.70
CA SER A 71 0.72 14.86 13.99
C SER A 71 1.91 14.09 14.57
N ILE A 72 2.16 14.15 15.89
CA ILE A 72 3.31 13.48 16.52
C ILE A 72 3.23 11.96 16.36
N TYR A 73 2.04 11.38 16.63
CA TYR A 73 1.81 9.94 16.46
C TYR A 73 2.04 9.53 15.01
N ASN A 74 1.47 10.27 14.05
CA ASN A 74 1.60 10.01 12.63
C ASN A 74 3.07 10.08 12.16
N ILE A 75 3.81 11.09 12.60
CA ILE A 75 5.24 11.23 12.27
C ILE A 75 6.03 10.04 12.81
N ASN A 76 5.79 9.64 14.06
CA ASN A 76 6.52 8.54 14.69
C ASN A 76 6.20 7.18 14.03
N THR A 77 4.95 6.94 13.64
CA THR A 77 4.51 5.71 12.97
C THR A 77 4.94 5.64 11.49
N VAL A 78 5.02 6.78 10.81
CA VAL A 78 5.67 6.86 9.49
C VAL A 78 7.16 6.59 9.62
N ARG A 79 7.83 7.16 10.63
CA ARG A 79 9.26 6.89 10.89
C ARG A 79 9.54 5.42 11.22
N SER A 80 8.64 4.73 11.92
CA SER A 80 8.78 3.30 12.23
C SER A 80 8.42 2.38 11.05
N GLY A 81 7.81 2.90 9.99
CA GLY A 81 7.33 2.12 8.85
C GLY A 81 6.01 1.39 9.09
N GLU A 82 5.27 1.74 10.15
CA GLU A 82 3.95 1.17 10.45
C GLU A 82 2.84 1.80 9.59
N LEU A 83 2.97 3.10 9.28
CA LEU A 83 2.09 3.81 8.35
C LEU A 83 2.89 4.30 7.15
N GLU A 84 2.33 4.19 5.95
CA GLU A 84 2.96 4.74 4.74
C GLU A 84 2.86 6.26 4.70
N PHE A 85 1.77 6.82 5.24
CA PHE A 85 1.49 8.26 5.21
C PHE A 85 0.85 8.73 6.51
N GLY A 86 0.96 10.04 6.76
CA GLY A 86 0.33 10.67 7.91
C GLY A 86 0.09 12.15 7.68
N VAL A 87 -1.06 12.66 8.14
CA VAL A 87 -1.34 14.10 8.14
C VAL A 87 -0.59 14.74 9.31
N ALA A 88 0.10 15.85 9.06
CA ALA A 88 0.82 16.60 10.08
C ALA A 88 0.62 18.10 9.88
N GLN A 89 0.67 18.85 10.98
CA GLN A 89 0.84 20.31 10.92
C GLN A 89 2.29 20.64 10.52
N SER A 90 2.49 21.78 9.86
CA SER A 90 3.77 22.19 9.28
C SER A 90 4.86 22.44 10.33
N ASP A 91 4.49 22.92 11.52
CA ASP A 91 5.37 23.07 12.67
C ASP A 91 5.95 21.72 13.14
N TRP A 92 5.10 20.71 13.34
CA TRP A 92 5.53 19.37 13.74
C TRP A 92 6.34 18.67 12.65
N GLN A 93 5.95 18.84 11.38
CA GLN A 93 6.72 18.33 10.24
C GLN A 93 8.11 19.00 10.17
N TYR A 94 8.22 20.30 10.40
CA TYR A 94 9.51 21.01 10.48
C TYR A 94 10.39 20.45 11.60
N HIS A 95 9.82 20.27 12.80
CA HIS A 95 10.55 19.67 13.92
C HIS A 95 11.03 18.26 13.60
N ALA A 96 10.17 17.43 12.98
CA ALA A 96 10.48 16.05 12.60
C ALA A 96 11.66 15.97 11.63
N TYR A 97 11.66 16.85 10.64
CA TYR A 97 12.69 16.86 9.62
C TYR A 97 14.05 17.34 10.15
N HIS A 98 14.06 18.37 11.01
CA HIS A 98 15.30 18.99 11.51
C HIS A 98 15.76 18.44 12.87
N GLY A 99 14.99 17.58 13.54
CA GLY A 99 15.32 17.05 14.86
C GLY A 99 15.34 18.10 15.97
N THR A 100 14.52 19.15 15.88
CA THR A 100 14.59 20.34 16.76
C THR A 100 13.68 20.31 17.98
N SER A 101 12.88 19.26 18.17
CA SER A 101 11.95 19.14 19.30
C SER A 101 11.92 17.72 19.88
N LYS A 102 11.33 17.57 21.06
CA LYS A 102 11.09 16.29 21.72
C LYS A 102 9.69 15.80 21.36
N PHE A 103 9.60 14.76 20.53
CA PHE A 103 8.37 14.07 20.10
C PHE A 103 7.80 13.22 21.24
N LYS A 104 7.33 13.87 22.30
CA LYS A 104 6.65 13.23 23.43
C LYS A 104 5.14 13.23 23.25
#